data_AF-A0A2E6TYT9-F1
#
_entry.id   AF-A0A2E6TYT9-F1
#
_cell.length_a   1.000
_cell.length_b   1.000
_cell.length_c   1.000
_cell.angle_alpha   90.00
_cell.angle_beta   90.00
_cell.angle_gamma   90.00
#
_symmetry.space_group_name_H-M   'P 1'
#
loop_
_entity.id
_entity.type
_entity.pdbx_description
1 polymer ?
#
loop_
_entity_poly.entity_id
_entity_poly.type
_entity_poly.pdbx_seq_one_letter_code
_entity_poly.pdbx_strand_id
1 'polypeptide(L)'
;MISHKHKYIFVHIPKCGGSSMELSLLEAEGVDCSDVNEINQLPEDILSTYFMNNDLAMEPQHYTLEEYPEYFQKEYFCFTIIRNPWEIWVSEYHHELRVRKRLGRPKVTFEEFIRKNKGFKYHLRSQMDFINQNMDYVGRMESIDSDFMEICDKLGIDAQLKHRNKGKYENHYSEYYNEEILSLINSHNSLLGSTGKLDAQLMGYESNPGNPKSENEENPHEATMDNVFFINLDSRKDRKELVENELNELNWSYERFPGTKTSDGRIGATISHIGALELAAARDLDYAVILEDDIHFRDKALFLRQLKKCLKEINDFDVLLLGGQIGPKDERITEYAFKLKHCVTATGYIVNKHYYKRFLEHSKKGLNLLIENPSGIRSQNQYAFDIYWWELQERDKWYMVAPACVEQRDGFSDIREQYTDHRKLFTTAWEEKSHLINTKGYC
;
A
#
# COMPACT_ATOMS: atom_id res chain seq x y z
N MET A 1 -4.87 -24.80 1.10
CA MET A 1 -4.10 -25.60 2.06
C MET A 1 -4.70 -25.38 3.45
N ILE A 2 -4.85 -26.43 4.24
CA ILE A 2 -5.36 -26.38 5.61
C ILE A 2 -4.37 -27.06 6.56
N SER A 3 -4.14 -26.48 7.73
CA SER A 3 -3.37 -27.11 8.81
C SER A 3 -4.20 -27.19 10.06
N HIS A 4 -4.40 -28.40 10.56
CA HIS A 4 -5.07 -28.64 11.84
C HIS A 4 -4.12 -28.46 13.04
N LYS A 5 -2.80 -28.54 12.83
CA LYS A 5 -1.78 -28.39 13.88
C LYS A 5 -1.65 -26.92 14.30
N HIS A 6 -1.49 -26.02 13.33
CA HIS A 6 -1.40 -24.57 13.58
C HIS A 6 -2.72 -23.83 13.31
N LYS A 7 -3.80 -24.56 13.04
CA LYS A 7 -5.18 -24.05 12.85
C LYS A 7 -5.27 -22.88 11.85
N TYR A 8 -4.89 -23.14 10.61
CA TYR A 8 -5.00 -22.14 9.55
C TYR A 8 -5.57 -22.68 8.24
N ILE A 9 -6.10 -21.79 7.43
CA ILE A 9 -6.48 -22.03 6.04
C ILE A 9 -5.75 -20.99 5.16
N PHE A 10 -4.89 -21.49 4.28
CA PHE A 10 -4.33 -20.68 3.20
C PHE A 10 -5.16 -20.88 1.92
N VAL A 11 -5.81 -19.81 1.48
CA VAL A 11 -6.56 -19.76 0.22
C VAL A 11 -5.61 -19.39 -0.91
N HIS A 12 -5.23 -20.39 -1.73
CA HIS A 12 -4.30 -20.20 -2.84
C HIS A 12 -5.01 -19.63 -4.07
N ILE A 13 -4.94 -18.31 -4.25
CA ILE A 13 -5.38 -17.64 -5.47
C ILE A 13 -4.36 -17.86 -6.59
N PRO A 14 -4.77 -18.36 -7.76
CA PRO A 14 -3.86 -18.60 -8.89
C PRO A 14 -2.96 -17.39 -9.17
N LYS A 15 -1.65 -17.64 -9.34
CA LYS A 15 -0.64 -16.66 -9.80
C LYS A 15 -0.29 -15.53 -8.82
N CYS A 16 -0.73 -15.65 -7.57
CA CYS A 16 -0.41 -14.73 -6.49
C CYS A 16 0.68 -15.29 -5.56
N GLY A 17 1.62 -16.07 -6.10
CA GLY A 17 2.75 -16.61 -5.33
C GLY A 17 2.44 -17.83 -4.45
N GLY A 18 1.23 -18.40 -4.55
CA GLY A 18 0.78 -19.44 -3.63
C GLY A 18 1.64 -20.72 -3.60
N SER A 19 2.30 -21.11 -4.70
CA SER A 19 3.21 -22.26 -4.66
C SER A 19 4.42 -22.05 -3.75
N SER A 20 4.96 -20.82 -3.68
CA SER A 20 6.05 -20.49 -2.74
C SER A 20 5.54 -20.49 -1.29
N MET A 21 4.33 -19.96 -1.09
CA MET A 21 3.65 -19.93 0.20
C MET A 21 3.42 -21.35 0.74
N GLU A 22 2.79 -22.22 -0.06
CA GLU A 22 2.47 -23.60 0.33
C GLU A 22 3.71 -24.40 0.68
N LEU A 23 4.78 -24.34 -0.13
CA LEU A 23 6.00 -25.09 0.15
C LEU A 23 6.71 -24.57 1.41
N SER A 24 6.71 -23.25 1.64
CA SER A 24 7.31 -22.67 2.86
C SER A 24 6.52 -23.04 4.12
N LEU A 25 5.18 -23.04 4.03
CA LEU A 25 4.30 -23.47 5.12
C LEU A 25 4.39 -24.97 5.38
N LEU A 26 4.45 -25.81 4.35
CA LEU A 26 4.64 -27.26 4.49
C LEU A 26 5.97 -27.59 5.21
N GLU A 27 7.04 -26.90 4.87
CA GLU A 27 8.32 -27.07 5.57
C GLU A 27 8.23 -26.63 7.03
N ALA A 28 7.51 -25.55 7.34
CA ALA A 28 7.21 -25.14 8.72
C ALA A 28 6.36 -26.17 9.48
N GLU A 29 5.55 -26.96 8.77
CA GLU A 29 4.83 -28.11 9.33
C GLU A 29 5.71 -29.34 9.57
N GLY A 30 6.95 -29.33 9.08
CA GLY A 30 7.89 -30.44 9.17
C GLY A 30 7.86 -31.38 7.96
N VAL A 31 7.25 -30.97 6.85
CA VAL A 31 7.23 -31.75 5.59
C VAL A 31 8.49 -31.45 4.78
N ASP A 32 9.24 -32.48 4.40
CA ASP A 32 10.39 -32.31 3.51
C ASP A 32 9.95 -31.98 2.08
N CYS A 33 10.20 -30.74 1.68
CA CYS A 33 9.91 -30.23 0.34
C CYS A 33 11.19 -29.93 -0.47
N SER A 34 12.36 -30.43 -0.05
CA SER A 34 13.65 -30.14 -0.69
C SER A 34 13.61 -30.35 -2.22
N ASP A 35 13.17 -31.52 -2.66
CA ASP A 35 13.10 -31.92 -4.08
C ASP A 35 11.73 -31.66 -4.76
N VAL A 36 10.82 -30.96 -4.08
CA VAL A 36 9.46 -30.70 -4.57
C VAL A 36 9.40 -29.35 -5.29
N ASN A 37 8.99 -29.34 -6.56
CA ASN A 37 8.79 -28.12 -7.34
C ASN A 37 7.32 -27.70 -7.43
N GLU A 38 6.42 -28.68 -7.38
CA GLU A 38 4.97 -28.52 -7.46
C GLU A 38 4.34 -29.46 -6.43
N ILE A 39 3.29 -29.02 -5.74
CA ILE A 39 2.68 -29.83 -4.67
C ILE A 39 2.14 -31.18 -5.17
N ASN A 40 1.80 -31.32 -6.46
CA ASN A 40 1.34 -32.57 -7.06
C ASN A 40 2.41 -33.66 -7.08
N GLN A 41 3.67 -33.32 -6.75
CA GLN A 41 4.78 -34.26 -6.58
C GLN A 41 4.86 -34.80 -5.14
N LEU A 42 4.06 -34.27 -4.21
CA LEU A 42 4.01 -34.72 -2.83
C LEU A 42 3.33 -36.10 -2.73
N PRO A 43 3.72 -36.91 -1.73
CA PRO A 43 3.02 -38.14 -1.38
C PRO A 43 1.52 -37.91 -1.09
N GLU A 44 0.69 -38.92 -1.38
CA GLU A 44 -0.77 -38.86 -1.22
C GLU A 44 -1.23 -38.64 0.23
N ASP A 45 -0.49 -39.16 1.21
CA ASP A 45 -0.72 -38.95 2.64
C ASP A 45 -0.50 -37.48 3.03
N ILE A 46 0.52 -36.82 2.47
CA ILE A 46 0.75 -35.38 2.67
C ILE A 46 -0.37 -34.57 2.00
N LEU A 47 -0.73 -34.91 0.76
CA LEU A 47 -1.79 -34.22 0.02
C LEU A 47 -3.12 -34.31 0.77
N SER A 48 -3.52 -35.50 1.20
CA SER A 48 -4.75 -35.72 1.96
C SER A 48 -4.75 -35.08 3.36
N THR A 49 -3.58 -34.83 3.94
CA THR A 49 -3.45 -34.15 5.24
C THR A 49 -3.62 -32.63 5.13
N TYR A 50 -3.02 -32.01 4.12
CA TYR A 50 -2.92 -30.53 4.04
C TYR A 50 -3.77 -29.89 2.94
N PHE A 51 -4.39 -30.67 2.06
CA PHE A 51 -5.20 -30.17 0.96
C PHE A 51 -6.57 -30.84 0.94
N MET A 52 -7.58 -30.09 0.51
CA MET A 52 -8.90 -30.67 0.32
C MET A 52 -8.83 -31.63 -0.87
N ASN A 53 -9.19 -32.88 -0.62
CA ASN A 53 -9.31 -33.88 -1.66
C ASN A 53 -10.80 -34.09 -1.93
N ASN A 54 -11.27 -33.57 -3.07
CA ASN A 54 -12.62 -33.84 -3.54
C ASN A 54 -12.46 -34.69 -4.80
N ASP A 55 -13.07 -35.87 -4.85
CA ASP A 55 -12.98 -36.86 -5.95
C ASP A 55 -13.37 -36.29 -7.34
N LEU A 56 -13.81 -35.03 -7.39
CA LEU A 56 -14.30 -34.29 -8.56
C LEU A 56 -13.33 -33.21 -9.09
N ALA A 57 -12.27 -32.83 -8.35
CA ALA A 57 -11.34 -31.78 -8.78
C ALA A 57 -10.02 -32.38 -9.29
N MET A 58 -9.61 -32.00 -10.51
CA MET A 58 -8.32 -32.42 -11.09
C MET A 58 -7.10 -31.75 -10.43
N GLU A 59 -7.30 -30.76 -9.58
CA GLU A 59 -6.23 -30.03 -8.88
C GLU A 59 -6.64 -29.77 -7.41
N PRO A 60 -5.80 -30.12 -6.42
CA PRO A 60 -6.11 -29.96 -4.99
C PRO A 60 -5.95 -28.50 -4.48
N GLN A 61 -5.76 -27.55 -5.41
CA GLN A 61 -5.53 -26.12 -5.14
C GLN A 61 -6.73 -25.28 -5.59
N HIS A 62 -6.68 -23.98 -5.29
CA HIS A 62 -7.59 -22.97 -5.82
C HIS A 62 -9.06 -23.10 -5.40
N TYR A 63 -9.31 -23.71 -4.25
CA TYR A 63 -10.57 -23.59 -3.53
C TYR A 63 -10.75 -22.19 -2.96
N THR A 64 -11.96 -21.65 -3.03
CA THR A 64 -12.34 -20.42 -2.31
C THR A 64 -12.56 -20.70 -0.85
N LEU A 65 -12.57 -19.65 -0.02
CA LEU A 65 -12.83 -19.82 1.41
C LEU A 65 -14.20 -20.45 1.67
N GLU A 66 -15.22 -20.09 0.87
CA GLU A 66 -16.58 -20.64 0.91
C GLU A 66 -16.63 -22.17 0.76
N GLU A 67 -15.68 -22.76 0.03
CA GLU A 67 -15.64 -24.20 -0.24
C GLU A 67 -15.06 -25.01 0.95
N TYR A 68 -14.40 -24.35 1.90
CA TYR A 68 -13.99 -25.00 3.15
C TYR A 68 -15.17 -25.10 4.12
N PRO A 69 -15.24 -26.14 4.99
CA PRO A 69 -16.28 -26.22 6.01
C PRO A 69 -16.35 -24.98 6.90
N GLU A 70 -17.54 -24.41 7.06
CA GLU A 70 -17.77 -23.14 7.80
C GLU A 70 -17.20 -23.14 9.22
N TYR A 71 -17.23 -24.29 9.89
CA TYR A 71 -16.62 -24.46 11.22
C TYR A 71 -15.11 -24.12 11.21
N PHE A 72 -14.37 -24.59 10.21
CA PHE A 72 -12.95 -24.26 10.12
C PHE A 72 -12.73 -22.80 9.74
N GLN A 73 -13.55 -22.23 8.85
CA GLN A 73 -13.45 -20.81 8.48
C GLN A 73 -13.54 -19.87 9.70
N LYS A 74 -14.31 -20.23 10.73
CA LYS A 74 -14.52 -19.42 11.93
C LYS A 74 -13.47 -19.64 13.02
N GLU A 75 -12.91 -20.84 13.09
CA GLU A 75 -12.00 -21.24 14.18
C GLU A 75 -10.52 -21.16 13.79
N TYR A 76 -10.22 -21.12 12.49
CA TYR A 76 -8.86 -21.16 11.95
C TYR A 76 -8.51 -19.79 11.40
N PHE A 77 -7.23 -19.43 11.49
CA PHE A 77 -6.71 -18.23 10.87
C PHE A 77 -6.73 -18.39 9.33
N CYS A 78 -7.60 -17.65 8.67
CA CYS A 78 -7.82 -17.70 7.23
C CYS A 78 -7.08 -16.57 6.54
N PHE A 79 -6.22 -16.89 5.58
CA PHE A 79 -5.44 -15.88 4.88
C PHE A 79 -5.22 -16.19 3.39
N THR A 80 -4.90 -15.14 2.63
CA THR A 80 -4.56 -15.24 1.21
C THR A 80 -3.51 -14.19 0.80
N ILE A 81 -2.99 -14.34 -0.42
CA ILE A 81 -2.15 -13.34 -1.09
C ILE A 81 -2.86 -12.96 -2.39
N ILE A 82 -3.05 -11.65 -2.62
CA ILE A 82 -3.53 -11.08 -3.88
C ILE A 82 -2.39 -10.46 -4.68
N ARG A 83 -2.64 -10.12 -5.93
CA ARG A 83 -1.67 -9.46 -6.81
C ARG A 83 -2.34 -8.38 -7.65
N ASN A 84 -1.56 -7.39 -8.12
CA ASN A 84 -2.00 -6.53 -9.21
C ASN A 84 -2.62 -7.36 -10.36
N PRO A 85 -3.91 -7.12 -10.70
CA PRO A 85 -4.64 -7.93 -11.69
C PRO A 85 -4.01 -7.92 -13.08
N TRP A 86 -3.31 -6.85 -13.43
CA TRP A 86 -2.59 -6.75 -14.69
C TRP A 86 -1.36 -7.65 -14.71
N GLU A 87 -0.65 -7.73 -13.60
CA GLU A 87 0.54 -8.57 -13.51
C GLU A 87 0.21 -10.08 -13.51
N ILE A 88 -1.01 -10.47 -13.09
CA ILE A 88 -1.49 -11.86 -13.21
C ILE A 88 -1.37 -12.38 -14.64
N TRP A 89 -1.75 -11.58 -15.64
CA TRP A 89 -1.70 -12.00 -17.05
C TRP A 89 -0.27 -12.13 -17.57
N VAL A 90 0.62 -11.27 -17.13
CA VAL A 90 2.05 -11.38 -17.46
C VAL A 90 2.65 -12.63 -16.82
N SER A 91 2.31 -12.90 -15.56
CA SER A 91 2.71 -14.12 -14.85
C SER A 91 2.18 -15.39 -15.52
N GLU A 92 0.95 -15.35 -16.05
CA GLU A 92 0.37 -16.46 -16.81
C GLU A 92 1.01 -16.64 -18.18
N TYR A 93 1.27 -15.54 -18.90
CA TYR A 93 2.01 -15.59 -20.16
C TYR A 93 3.38 -16.26 -20.00
N HIS A 94 4.14 -15.88 -18.97
CA HIS A 94 5.45 -16.50 -18.73
C HIS A 94 5.37 -17.96 -18.31
N HIS A 95 4.30 -18.34 -17.60
CA HIS A 95 4.03 -19.74 -17.31
C HIS A 95 3.73 -20.54 -18.58
N GLU A 96 2.86 -20.01 -19.45
CA GLU A 96 2.57 -20.60 -20.75
C GLU A 96 3.84 -20.74 -21.61
N LEU A 97 4.74 -19.74 -21.61
CA LEU A 97 6.04 -19.84 -22.29
C LEU A 97 6.91 -20.97 -21.74
N ARG A 98 6.94 -21.19 -20.42
CA ARG A 98 7.67 -22.31 -19.79
C ARG A 98 7.05 -23.65 -20.20
N VAL A 99 5.73 -23.78 -20.17
CA VAL A 99 5.01 -25.00 -20.57
C VAL A 99 5.26 -25.30 -22.05
N ARG A 100 5.15 -24.30 -22.93
CA ARG A 100 5.45 -24.45 -24.37
C ARG A 100 6.89 -24.90 -24.60
N LYS A 101 7.86 -24.31 -23.90
CA LYS A 101 9.27 -24.72 -23.97
C LYS A 101 9.44 -26.19 -23.58
N ARG A 102 8.83 -26.62 -22.47
CA ARG A 102 8.86 -28.02 -22.00
C ARG A 102 8.26 -28.98 -23.04
N LEU A 103 7.20 -28.56 -23.73
CA LEU A 103 6.51 -29.35 -24.76
C LEU A 103 7.11 -29.20 -26.18
N GLY A 104 8.22 -28.48 -26.36
CA GLY A 104 8.83 -28.23 -27.66
C GLY A 104 7.97 -27.39 -28.62
N ARG A 105 7.02 -26.61 -28.09
CA ARG A 105 6.14 -25.72 -28.86
C ARG A 105 6.79 -24.35 -29.08
N PRO A 106 6.51 -23.68 -30.21
CA PRO A 106 7.05 -22.35 -30.47
C PRO A 106 6.55 -21.33 -29.44
N LYS A 107 7.43 -20.35 -29.14
CA LYS A 107 7.07 -19.16 -28.36
C LYS A 107 5.97 -18.37 -29.09
N VAL A 108 5.13 -17.70 -28.33
CA VAL A 108 4.10 -16.78 -28.83
C VAL A 108 4.35 -15.40 -28.23
N THR A 109 3.90 -14.35 -28.91
CA THR A 109 3.94 -12.99 -28.33
C THR A 109 2.88 -12.85 -27.24
N PHE A 110 3.02 -11.85 -26.37
CA PHE A 110 2.00 -11.56 -25.36
C PHE A 110 0.66 -11.18 -26.00
N GLU A 111 0.70 -10.42 -27.10
CA GLU A 111 -0.49 -10.08 -27.90
C GLU A 111 -1.20 -11.32 -28.46
N GLU A 112 -0.44 -12.26 -29.04
CA GLU A 112 -0.98 -13.54 -29.50
C GLU A 112 -1.56 -14.36 -28.35
N PHE A 113 -0.90 -14.35 -27.19
CA PHE A 113 -1.37 -15.01 -25.98
C PHE A 113 -2.73 -14.44 -25.54
N ILE A 114 -2.87 -13.12 -25.41
CA ILE A 114 -4.13 -12.47 -25.02
C ILE A 114 -5.24 -12.73 -26.05
N ARG A 115 -4.93 -12.68 -27.35
CA ARG A 115 -5.93 -12.93 -28.42
C ARG A 115 -6.42 -14.38 -28.46
N LYS A 116 -5.51 -15.34 -28.22
CA LYS A 116 -5.81 -16.78 -28.27
C LYS A 116 -6.47 -17.27 -26.98
N ASN A 117 -6.16 -16.68 -25.82
CA ASN A 117 -6.68 -17.10 -24.52
C ASN A 117 -7.98 -16.42 -24.15
N LYS A 118 -9.09 -16.94 -24.67
CA LYS A 118 -10.45 -16.65 -24.16
C LYS A 118 -10.85 -17.53 -22.96
N GLY A 119 -9.96 -18.37 -22.42
CA GLY A 119 -10.37 -19.64 -21.81
C GLY A 119 -9.68 -20.13 -20.54
N PHE A 120 -8.86 -19.35 -19.83
CA PHE A 120 -8.45 -19.78 -18.49
C PHE A 120 -9.60 -19.54 -17.51
N LYS A 121 -10.39 -20.57 -17.22
CA LYS A 121 -11.56 -20.51 -16.31
C LYS A 121 -11.27 -19.83 -14.97
N TYR A 122 -10.06 -20.00 -14.44
CA TYR A 122 -9.67 -19.43 -13.14
C TYR A 122 -9.25 -17.95 -13.18
N HIS A 123 -8.77 -17.44 -14.32
CA HIS A 123 -8.34 -16.03 -14.47
C HIS A 123 -9.46 -15.09 -14.95
N LEU A 124 -10.61 -15.67 -15.34
CA LEU A 124 -11.84 -14.91 -15.55
C LEU A 124 -12.56 -14.63 -14.23
N ARG A 125 -12.19 -15.35 -13.17
CA ARG A 125 -12.71 -15.19 -11.83
C ARG A 125 -12.00 -14.04 -11.13
N SER A 126 -12.75 -13.21 -10.43
CA SER A 126 -12.17 -12.15 -9.60
C SER A 126 -11.36 -12.79 -8.49
N GLN A 127 -10.21 -12.20 -8.11
CA GLN A 127 -9.51 -12.67 -6.90
C GLN A 127 -10.40 -12.47 -5.65
N MET A 128 -11.32 -11.50 -5.67
CA MET A 128 -12.29 -11.29 -4.59
C MET A 128 -13.28 -12.44 -4.44
N ASP A 129 -13.53 -13.22 -5.50
CA ASP A 129 -14.43 -14.38 -5.40
C ASP A 129 -13.85 -15.51 -4.54
N PHE A 130 -12.54 -15.47 -4.24
CA PHE A 130 -11.87 -16.42 -3.34
C PHE A 130 -12.01 -16.03 -1.87
N ILE A 131 -12.44 -14.80 -1.59
CA ILE A 131 -12.45 -14.16 -0.27
C ILE A 131 -13.91 -14.04 0.18
N ASN A 132 -14.18 -14.32 1.46
CA ASN A 132 -15.46 -14.01 2.10
C ASN A 132 -15.21 -13.30 3.45
N GLN A 133 -16.28 -13.04 4.20
CA GLN A 133 -16.21 -12.31 5.47
C GLN A 133 -15.41 -12.99 6.59
N ASN A 134 -15.07 -14.28 6.45
CA ASN A 134 -14.25 -15.02 7.42
C ASN A 134 -12.75 -14.97 7.08
N MET A 135 -12.32 -14.14 6.12
CA MET A 135 -10.90 -13.95 5.82
C MET A 135 -10.25 -13.03 6.86
N ASP A 136 -9.27 -13.52 7.60
CA ASP A 136 -8.57 -12.75 8.65
C ASP A 136 -7.44 -11.88 8.09
N TYR A 137 -6.83 -12.27 6.96
CA TYR A 137 -5.69 -11.56 6.42
C TYR A 137 -5.55 -11.67 4.89
N VAL A 138 -5.31 -10.52 4.24
CA VAL A 138 -5.06 -10.42 2.80
C VAL A 138 -3.72 -9.72 2.57
N GLY A 139 -2.69 -10.50 2.30
CA GLY A 139 -1.37 -9.99 1.90
C GLY A 139 -1.30 -9.69 0.40
N ARG A 140 -0.19 -9.08 -0.04
CA ARG A 140 0.03 -8.65 -1.42
C ARG A 140 1.31 -9.25 -1.98
N MET A 141 1.29 -9.60 -3.26
CA MET A 141 2.47 -10.12 -3.98
C MET A 141 3.63 -9.11 -3.97
N GLU A 142 3.30 -7.83 -3.98
CA GLU A 142 4.21 -6.69 -4.00
C GLU A 142 4.99 -6.55 -2.67
N SER A 143 4.41 -7.00 -1.56
CA SER A 143 4.97 -6.98 -0.20
C SER A 143 5.09 -8.40 0.39
N ILE A 144 5.20 -9.42 -0.46
CA ILE A 144 5.02 -10.82 -0.05
C ILE A 144 5.97 -11.28 1.07
N ASP A 145 7.19 -10.75 1.12
CA ASP A 145 8.15 -11.11 2.17
C ASP A 145 7.73 -10.57 3.54
N SER A 146 7.28 -9.31 3.63
CA SER A 146 6.77 -8.73 4.87
C SER A 146 5.44 -9.34 5.27
N ASP A 147 4.54 -9.58 4.30
CA ASP A 147 3.25 -10.21 4.56
C ASP A 147 3.43 -11.65 5.05
N PHE A 148 4.40 -12.38 4.50
CA PHE A 148 4.74 -13.73 4.97
C PHE A 148 5.24 -13.74 6.41
N MET A 149 6.12 -12.79 6.77
CA MET A 149 6.58 -12.66 8.16
C MET A 149 5.42 -12.38 9.11
N GLU A 150 4.50 -11.49 8.75
CA GLU A 150 3.32 -11.20 9.57
C GLU A 150 2.40 -12.42 9.72
N ILE A 151 2.20 -13.19 8.64
CA ILE A 151 1.46 -14.47 8.69
C ILE A 151 2.16 -15.44 9.65
N CYS A 152 3.48 -15.58 9.57
CA CYS A 152 4.25 -16.46 10.44
C CYS A 152 4.12 -16.06 11.92
N ASP A 153 4.18 -14.76 12.22
CA ASP A 153 4.00 -14.22 13.57
C ASP A 153 2.61 -14.55 14.13
N LYS A 154 1.55 -14.40 13.31
CA LYS A 154 0.17 -14.74 13.71
C LYS A 154 -0.02 -16.24 13.94
N LEU A 155 0.67 -17.06 13.16
CA LEU A 155 0.63 -18.52 13.28
C LEU A 155 1.54 -19.06 14.40
N GLY A 156 2.46 -18.25 14.92
CA GLY A 156 3.49 -18.68 15.87
C GLY A 156 4.48 -19.67 15.27
N ILE A 157 4.77 -19.56 13.97
CA ILE A 157 5.73 -20.41 13.26
C ILE A 157 6.98 -19.60 12.90
N ASP A 158 8.15 -20.23 12.99
CA ASP A 158 9.41 -19.64 12.54
C ASP A 158 9.75 -20.20 11.15
N ALA A 159 9.47 -19.41 10.12
CA ALA A 159 9.68 -19.78 8.73
C ALA A 159 10.13 -18.58 7.89
N GLN A 160 10.74 -18.87 6.75
CA GLN A 160 11.18 -17.86 5.77
C GLN A 160 10.61 -18.21 4.40
N LEU A 161 10.19 -17.20 3.64
CA LEU A 161 9.57 -17.43 2.34
C LEU A 161 10.63 -17.93 1.36
N LYS A 162 10.49 -19.18 0.91
CA LYS A 162 11.32 -19.70 -0.19
C LYS A 162 10.73 -19.23 -1.50
N HIS A 163 11.41 -18.31 -2.17
CA HIS A 163 11.02 -17.92 -3.52
C HIS A 163 11.34 -19.01 -4.55
N ARG A 164 10.49 -20.04 -4.64
CA ARG A 164 10.53 -21.04 -5.71
C ARG A 164 9.73 -20.49 -6.89
N ASN A 165 10.30 -20.56 -8.09
CA ASN A 165 9.77 -19.92 -9.30
C ASN A 165 9.80 -18.38 -9.28
N LYS A 166 10.97 -17.77 -9.00
CA LYS A 166 11.22 -16.36 -9.35
C LYS A 166 11.12 -16.20 -10.88
N GLY A 167 9.89 -15.97 -11.36
CA GLY A 167 9.64 -15.42 -12.68
C GLY A 167 10.11 -13.98 -12.68
N LYS A 168 11.43 -13.75 -12.67
CA LYS A 168 11.97 -12.47 -13.05
C LYS A 168 11.78 -12.37 -14.56
N TYR A 169 10.69 -11.75 -14.97
CA TYR A 169 10.66 -11.19 -16.31
C TYR A 169 11.53 -9.94 -16.31
N GLU A 170 12.31 -9.78 -17.38
CA GLU A 170 13.29 -8.68 -17.52
C GLU A 170 12.61 -7.31 -17.51
N ASN A 171 11.33 -7.27 -17.88
CA ASN A 171 10.57 -6.06 -18.11
C ASN A 171 9.48 -5.88 -17.05
N HIS A 172 9.17 -4.64 -16.71
CA HIS A 172 8.03 -4.34 -15.85
C HIS A 172 6.72 -4.78 -16.51
N TYR A 173 5.72 -5.22 -15.73
CA TYR A 173 4.50 -5.81 -16.29
C TYR A 173 3.77 -4.88 -17.28
N SER A 174 3.83 -3.58 -17.06
CA SER A 174 3.21 -2.57 -17.91
C SER A 174 3.79 -2.57 -19.33
N GLU A 175 5.05 -3.00 -19.53
CA GLU A 175 5.71 -3.04 -20.85
C GLU A 175 5.09 -4.07 -21.79
N TYR A 176 4.34 -5.02 -21.26
CA TYR A 176 3.59 -5.98 -22.04
C TYR A 176 2.33 -5.36 -22.67
N TYR A 177 1.84 -4.23 -22.15
CA TYR A 177 0.57 -3.62 -22.55
C TYR A 177 0.75 -2.46 -23.52
N ASN A 178 0.93 -2.78 -24.81
CA ASN A 178 0.95 -1.78 -25.88
C ASN A 178 -0.47 -1.22 -26.17
N GLU A 179 -0.56 -0.18 -27.00
CA GLU A 179 -1.84 0.48 -27.34
C GLU A 179 -2.88 -0.49 -27.93
N GLU A 180 -2.43 -1.45 -28.73
CA GLU A 180 -3.30 -2.45 -29.36
C GLU A 180 -3.91 -3.41 -28.34
N ILE A 181 -3.12 -3.85 -27.35
CA ILE A 181 -3.57 -4.69 -26.25
C ILE A 181 -4.46 -3.89 -25.30
N LEU A 182 -4.11 -2.63 -25.00
CA LEU A 182 -4.97 -1.75 -24.20
C LEU A 182 -6.33 -1.55 -24.86
N SER A 183 -6.36 -1.31 -26.17
CA SER A 183 -7.61 -1.21 -26.94
C SER A 183 -8.43 -2.50 -26.87
N LEU A 184 -7.75 -3.66 -26.99
CA LEU A 184 -8.39 -4.97 -26.86
C LEU A 184 -9.03 -5.16 -25.47
N ILE A 185 -8.32 -4.81 -24.40
CA ILE A 185 -8.79 -4.91 -23.01
C ILE A 185 -9.93 -3.94 -22.74
N ASN A 186 -9.83 -2.71 -23.26
CA ASN A 186 -10.83 -1.67 -23.08
C ASN A 186 -12.12 -1.87 -23.87
N SER A 187 -12.13 -2.76 -24.87
CA SER A 187 -13.34 -3.11 -25.59
C SER A 187 -14.37 -3.75 -24.63
N HIS A 188 -15.64 -3.31 -24.71
CA HIS A 188 -16.72 -3.71 -23.78
C HIS A 188 -17.01 -5.22 -23.74
N ASN A 189 -16.48 -5.99 -24.69
CA ASN A 189 -16.67 -7.44 -24.78
C ASN A 189 -15.48 -8.25 -24.25
N SER A 190 -14.42 -7.59 -23.75
CA SER A 190 -13.26 -8.27 -23.20
C SER A 190 -13.53 -8.64 -21.73
N LEU A 191 -13.74 -9.94 -21.48
CA LEU A 191 -13.83 -10.50 -20.11
C LEU A 191 -12.58 -10.17 -19.29
N LEU A 192 -11.42 -10.09 -19.97
CA LEU A 192 -10.13 -9.76 -19.38
C LEU A 192 -10.12 -8.34 -18.79
N GLY A 193 -10.66 -7.38 -19.53
CA GLY A 193 -10.74 -6.00 -19.10
C GLY A 193 -11.82 -5.76 -18.04
N SER A 194 -12.95 -6.45 -18.11
CA SER A 194 -13.99 -6.32 -17.08
C SER A 194 -13.52 -6.85 -15.73
N THR A 195 -12.94 -8.05 -15.67
CA THR A 195 -12.47 -8.64 -14.41
C THR A 195 -11.23 -7.90 -13.88
N GLY A 196 -10.26 -7.59 -14.75
CA GLY A 196 -9.04 -6.87 -14.33
C GLY A 196 -9.34 -5.47 -13.78
N LYS A 197 -10.25 -4.71 -14.41
CA LYS A 197 -10.67 -3.38 -13.91
C LYS A 197 -11.42 -3.47 -12.59
N LEU A 198 -12.33 -4.43 -12.47
CA LEU A 198 -13.09 -4.65 -11.25
C LEU A 198 -12.15 -4.99 -10.08
N ASP A 199 -11.25 -5.95 -10.27
CA ASP A 199 -10.27 -6.31 -9.26
C ASP A 199 -9.37 -5.14 -8.91
N ALA A 200 -8.91 -4.38 -9.90
CA ALA A 200 -8.05 -3.22 -9.65
C ALA A 200 -8.77 -2.19 -8.79
N GLN A 201 -10.03 -1.88 -9.12
CA GLN A 201 -10.86 -0.97 -8.35
C GLN A 201 -11.08 -1.48 -6.91
N LEU A 202 -11.45 -2.75 -6.75
CA LEU A 202 -11.75 -3.34 -5.44
C LEU A 202 -10.52 -3.46 -4.54
N MET A 203 -9.34 -3.67 -5.11
CA MET A 203 -8.09 -3.89 -4.36
C MET A 203 -7.20 -2.66 -4.27
N GLY A 204 -7.62 -1.53 -4.86
CA GLY A 204 -6.90 -0.25 -4.82
C GLY A 204 -5.75 -0.11 -5.82
N TYR A 205 -5.72 -0.89 -6.90
CA TYR A 205 -4.78 -0.75 -8.01
C TYR A 205 -5.27 0.22 -9.10
N GLU A 206 -4.37 0.61 -10.01
CA GLU A 206 -4.72 1.38 -11.21
C GLU A 206 -5.67 0.58 -12.12
N SER A 207 -6.75 1.21 -12.58
CA SER A 207 -7.76 0.56 -13.44
C SER A 207 -7.25 0.22 -14.85
N ASN A 208 -6.04 0.64 -15.21
CA ASN A 208 -5.38 0.23 -16.45
C ASN A 208 -3.96 -0.25 -16.12
N PRO A 209 -3.39 -1.17 -16.91
CA PRO A 209 -2.07 -1.73 -16.67
C PRO A 209 -0.89 -0.75 -16.84
N GLY A 210 -1.17 0.52 -17.22
CA GLY A 210 -0.17 1.48 -17.69
C GLY A 210 0.46 1.10 -19.03
N ASN A 211 0.89 2.07 -19.83
CA ASN A 211 1.74 1.85 -20.99
C ASN A 211 3.05 2.62 -20.80
N PRO A 212 4.20 1.96 -20.62
CA PRO A 212 5.48 2.63 -20.45
C PRO A 212 6.00 3.26 -21.76
N LYS A 213 5.29 3.12 -22.88
CA LYS A 213 5.58 3.85 -24.12
C LYS A 213 4.74 5.12 -24.31
N SER A 214 3.68 5.33 -23.52
CA SER A 214 2.92 6.60 -23.54
C SER A 214 3.36 7.56 -22.43
N GLU A 215 4.15 7.08 -21.47
CA GLU A 215 4.90 7.90 -20.54
C GLU A 215 6.36 7.75 -20.99
N ASN A 216 6.97 8.82 -21.52
CA ASN A 216 8.41 8.84 -21.77
C ASN A 216 9.13 8.25 -20.55
N GLU A 217 10.22 7.52 -20.78
CA GLU A 217 11.18 7.10 -19.75
C GLU A 217 11.49 8.28 -18.82
N GLU A 218 10.70 8.41 -17.77
CA GLU A 218 10.93 9.35 -16.70
C GLU A 218 11.38 8.47 -15.56
N ASN A 219 12.67 8.56 -15.26
CA ASN A 219 13.30 7.84 -14.18
C ASN A 219 12.40 8.03 -12.93
N PRO A 220 11.96 6.96 -12.23
CA PRO A 220 11.07 7.10 -11.08
C PRO A 220 11.69 7.98 -9.98
N HIS A 221 12.99 8.27 -10.03
CA HIS A 221 13.68 9.26 -9.20
C HIS A 221 13.58 10.73 -9.68
N GLU A 222 12.77 11.05 -10.69
CA GLU A 222 12.73 12.41 -11.27
C GLU A 222 11.91 13.42 -10.47
N ALA A 223 11.04 12.98 -9.56
CA ALA A 223 10.44 13.90 -8.58
C ALA A 223 11.48 14.27 -7.52
N THR A 224 12.54 14.94 -7.95
CA THR A 224 13.49 15.60 -7.06
C THR A 224 12.84 16.84 -6.50
N MET A 225 12.91 16.99 -5.18
CA MET A 225 12.42 18.17 -4.47
C MET A 225 13.62 18.91 -3.90
N ASP A 226 13.58 20.23 -4.04
CA ASP A 226 14.46 21.14 -3.33
C ASP A 226 13.71 21.76 -2.14
N ASN A 227 14.36 22.61 -1.36
CA ASN A 227 13.75 23.32 -0.22
C ASN A 227 13.13 22.38 0.83
N VAL A 228 13.77 21.22 1.04
CA VAL A 228 13.34 20.22 2.01
C VAL A 228 13.93 20.52 3.39
N PHE A 229 13.06 20.66 4.38
CA PHE A 229 13.41 20.83 5.79
C PHE A 229 12.87 19.65 6.59
N PHE A 230 13.75 18.91 7.27
CA PHE A 230 13.30 17.89 8.23
C PHE A 230 13.49 18.38 9.67
N ILE A 231 12.45 18.27 10.48
CA ILE A 231 12.44 18.70 11.88
C ILE A 231 12.96 17.55 12.73
N ASN A 232 14.01 17.80 13.52
CA ASN A 232 14.61 16.80 14.38
C ASN A 232 15.13 17.44 15.68
N LEU A 233 14.88 16.79 16.82
CA LEU A 233 15.44 17.22 18.11
C LEU A 233 16.94 16.91 18.18
N ASP A 234 17.75 17.82 18.75
CA ASP A 234 19.21 17.62 18.91
C ASP A 234 19.57 16.34 19.70
N SER A 235 18.68 15.90 20.59
CA SER A 235 18.86 14.68 21.36
C SER A 235 18.58 13.39 20.57
N ARG A 236 17.87 13.44 19.44
CA ARG A 236 17.41 12.26 18.67
C ARG A 236 18.30 12.02 17.46
N LYS A 237 19.54 11.59 17.72
CA LYS A 237 20.50 11.22 16.66
C LYS A 237 20.08 9.98 15.88
N ASP A 238 19.37 9.07 16.54
CA ASP A 238 18.77 7.86 15.96
C ASP A 238 17.78 8.22 14.84
N ARG A 239 16.79 9.07 15.13
CA ARG A 239 15.77 9.50 14.16
C ARG A 239 16.37 10.31 13.02
N LYS A 240 17.38 11.13 13.33
CA LYS A 240 18.13 11.89 12.33
C LYS A 240 18.72 10.96 11.25
N GLU A 241 19.40 9.90 11.65
CA GLU A 241 20.01 8.95 10.70
C GLU A 241 18.94 8.25 9.84
N LEU A 242 17.79 7.91 10.43
CA LEU A 242 16.68 7.28 9.71
C LEU A 242 16.11 8.19 8.60
N VAL A 243 15.79 9.44 8.92
CA VAL A 243 15.25 10.37 7.91
C VAL A 243 16.30 10.77 6.86
N GLU A 244 17.57 10.90 7.24
CA GLU A 244 18.66 11.15 6.28
C GLU A 244 18.79 10.00 5.27
N ASN A 245 18.67 8.75 5.71
CA ASN A 245 18.69 7.59 4.81
C ASN A 245 17.49 7.59 3.84
N GLU A 246 16.29 7.89 4.33
CA GLU A 246 15.10 8.01 3.47
C GLU A 246 15.31 9.06 2.37
N LEU A 247 15.77 10.25 2.74
CA LEU A 247 15.94 11.37 1.80
C LEU A 247 17.11 11.16 0.82
N ASN A 248 18.18 10.51 1.26
CA ASN A 248 19.30 10.12 0.40
C ASN A 248 18.83 9.12 -0.69
N GLU A 249 18.02 8.13 -0.34
CA GLU A 249 17.47 7.16 -1.29
C GLU A 249 16.47 7.80 -2.27
N LEU A 250 15.78 8.87 -1.86
CA LEU A 250 14.92 9.67 -2.73
C LEU A 250 15.70 10.65 -3.64
N ASN A 251 17.01 10.81 -3.42
CA ASN A 251 17.84 11.86 -4.04
C ASN A 251 17.28 13.28 -3.82
N TRP A 252 16.74 13.56 -2.65
CA TRP A 252 16.26 14.91 -2.30
C TRP A 252 17.36 15.74 -1.66
N SER A 253 17.40 17.03 -1.97
CA SER A 253 18.30 17.98 -1.31
C SER A 253 17.62 18.52 -0.06
N TYR A 254 18.23 18.33 1.10
CA TYR A 254 17.60 18.64 2.39
C TYR A 254 18.49 19.41 3.37
N GLU A 255 17.83 20.11 4.27
CA GLU A 255 18.40 20.81 5.41
C GLU A 255 17.71 20.36 6.70
N ARG A 256 18.49 20.15 7.76
CA ARG A 256 17.93 19.88 9.09
C ARG A 256 17.43 21.17 9.73
N PHE A 257 16.18 21.17 10.18
CA PHE A 257 15.64 22.19 11.07
C PHE A 257 15.69 21.71 12.54
N PRO A 258 16.30 22.47 13.47
CA PRO A 258 16.38 22.07 14.86
C PRO A 258 15.00 22.12 15.53
N GLY A 259 14.52 20.97 16.00
CA GLY A 259 13.27 20.86 16.73
C GLY A 259 13.35 21.51 18.11
N THR A 260 12.22 22.03 18.58
CA THR A 260 12.08 22.70 19.88
C THR A 260 11.62 21.71 20.94
N LYS A 261 12.41 21.55 22.01
CA LYS A 261 12.06 20.73 23.18
C LYS A 261 11.34 21.57 24.23
N THR A 262 10.12 21.17 24.59
CA THR A 262 9.28 21.77 25.64
C THR A 262 8.77 20.70 26.59
N SER A 263 8.15 21.10 27.71
CA SER A 263 7.50 20.17 28.65
C SER A 263 6.25 19.50 28.07
N ASP A 264 5.52 20.17 27.17
CA ASP A 264 4.46 19.58 26.37
C ASP A 264 4.97 19.39 24.94
N GLY A 265 5.13 18.15 24.50
CA GLY A 265 5.68 17.83 23.18
C GLY A 265 4.86 18.39 22.01
N ARG A 266 3.55 18.61 22.17
CA ARG A 266 2.69 19.20 21.12
C ARG A 266 3.05 20.65 20.86
N ILE A 267 3.34 21.40 21.93
CA ILE A 267 3.81 22.79 21.84
C ILE A 267 5.15 22.84 21.13
N GLY A 268 6.08 21.96 21.48
CA GLY A 268 7.40 21.85 20.87
C GLY A 268 7.33 21.53 19.38
N ALA A 269 6.49 20.55 18.99
CA ALA A 269 6.21 20.23 17.60
C ALA A 269 5.66 21.45 16.84
N THR A 270 4.63 22.10 17.41
CA THR A 270 3.97 23.27 16.79
C THR A 270 4.95 24.43 16.58
N ILE A 271 5.79 24.74 17.57
CA ILE A 271 6.85 25.77 17.45
C ILE A 271 7.84 25.39 16.34
N SER A 272 8.21 24.11 16.24
CA SER A 272 9.16 23.63 15.23
C SER A 272 8.62 23.79 13.81
N HIS A 273 7.35 23.42 13.57
CA HIS A 273 6.70 23.62 12.27
C HIS A 273 6.57 25.10 11.91
N ILE A 274 6.18 25.95 12.87
CA ILE A 274 6.13 27.41 12.67
C ILE A 274 7.52 27.93 12.30
N GLY A 275 8.57 27.51 13.01
CA GLY A 275 9.94 27.94 12.74
C GLY A 275 10.43 27.53 11.34
N ALA A 276 10.12 26.32 10.89
CA ALA A 276 10.45 25.86 9.54
C ALA A 276 9.70 26.68 8.47
N LEU A 277 8.40 26.97 8.69
CA LEU A 277 7.61 27.84 7.81
C LEU A 277 8.14 29.29 7.79
N GLU A 278 8.55 29.84 8.93
CA GLU A 278 9.14 31.17 9.03
C GLU A 278 10.48 31.24 8.29
N LEU A 279 11.31 30.20 8.40
CA LEU A 279 12.56 30.10 7.67
C LEU A 279 12.32 30.10 6.14
N ALA A 280 11.35 29.30 5.68
CA ALA A 280 10.97 29.25 4.27
C ALA A 280 10.47 30.61 3.77
N ALA A 281 9.61 31.28 4.54
CA ALA A 281 9.09 32.60 4.22
C ALA A 281 10.19 33.68 4.24
N ALA A 282 11.11 33.64 5.20
CA ALA A 282 12.22 34.57 5.32
C ALA A 282 13.25 34.42 4.17
N ARG A 283 13.40 33.20 3.64
CA ARG A 283 14.21 32.91 2.45
C ARG A 283 13.46 33.15 1.13
N ASP A 284 12.21 33.59 1.19
CA ASP A 284 11.35 33.89 0.04
C ASP A 284 11.20 32.72 -0.96
N LEU A 285 11.20 31.48 -0.44
CA LEU A 285 11.12 30.26 -1.26
C LEU A 285 9.78 30.14 -1.97
N ASP A 286 9.77 29.64 -3.21
CA ASP A 286 8.54 29.45 -4.00
C ASP A 286 7.65 28.33 -3.45
N TYR A 287 8.26 27.34 -2.80
CA TYR A 287 7.62 26.31 -2.00
C TYR A 287 8.60 25.78 -0.97
N ALA A 288 8.09 25.10 0.05
CA ALA A 288 8.90 24.38 1.03
C ALA A 288 8.31 23.02 1.33
N VAL A 289 9.17 22.02 1.48
CA VAL A 289 8.81 20.68 1.96
C VAL A 289 9.21 20.58 3.41
N ILE A 290 8.26 20.31 4.30
CA ILE A 290 8.50 20.20 5.75
C ILE A 290 8.16 18.79 6.18
N LEU A 291 9.12 18.10 6.81
CA LEU A 291 9.05 16.69 7.19
C LEU A 291 9.32 16.50 8.68
N GLU A 292 8.68 15.52 9.29
CA GLU A 292 9.06 14.99 10.61
C GLU A 292 10.18 13.95 10.48
N ASP A 293 10.97 13.77 11.53
CA ASP A 293 12.09 12.80 11.57
C ASP A 293 11.67 11.35 11.81
N ASP A 294 10.36 11.04 11.89
CA ASP A 294 9.81 9.68 11.83
C ASP A 294 9.13 9.37 10.49
N ILE A 295 9.33 10.20 9.46
CA ILE A 295 8.81 9.90 8.13
C ILE A 295 9.36 8.55 7.60
N HIS A 296 8.46 7.76 7.00
CA HIS A 296 8.79 6.51 6.33
C HIS A 296 8.09 6.38 5.00
N PHE A 297 8.84 5.98 3.97
CA PHE A 297 8.32 5.72 2.63
C PHE A 297 8.27 4.20 2.41
N ARG A 298 7.06 3.63 2.39
CA ARG A 298 6.85 2.17 2.23
C ARG A 298 7.31 1.65 0.87
N ASP A 299 6.99 2.42 -0.18
CA ASP A 299 7.44 2.18 -1.55
C ASP A 299 7.86 3.52 -2.16
N LYS A 300 9.19 3.75 -2.18
CA LYS A 300 9.79 4.99 -2.68
C LYS A 300 9.54 5.19 -4.18
N ALA A 301 9.62 4.13 -4.96
CA ALA A 301 9.48 4.21 -6.41
C ALA A 301 8.03 4.51 -6.81
N LEU A 302 7.07 3.88 -6.13
CA LEU A 302 5.66 4.23 -6.26
C LEU A 302 5.43 5.66 -5.80
N PHE A 303 5.90 6.03 -4.59
CA PHE A 303 5.68 7.37 -4.05
C PHE A 303 6.17 8.47 -5.01
N LEU A 304 7.40 8.39 -5.51
CA LEU A 304 7.96 9.41 -6.41
C LEU A 304 7.19 9.50 -7.73
N ARG A 305 6.78 8.36 -8.29
CA ARG A 305 5.91 8.33 -9.48
C ARG A 305 4.57 9.00 -9.22
N GLN A 306 3.92 8.68 -8.09
CA GLN A 306 2.63 9.25 -7.72
C GLN A 306 2.74 10.73 -7.39
N LEU A 307 3.78 11.16 -6.69
CA LEU A 307 4.06 12.56 -6.41
C LEU A 307 4.20 13.35 -7.71
N LYS A 308 4.98 12.84 -8.67
CA LYS A 308 5.15 13.47 -9.97
C LYS A 308 3.82 13.66 -10.71
N LYS A 309 3.02 12.60 -10.78
CA LYS A 309 1.70 12.63 -11.43
C LYS A 309 0.72 13.55 -10.70
N CYS A 310 0.74 13.52 -9.36
CA CYS A 310 -0.05 14.40 -8.50
C CYS A 310 0.29 15.86 -8.75
N LEU A 311 1.57 16.25 -8.73
CA LEU A 311 2.01 17.64 -8.97
C LEU A 311 1.68 18.13 -10.39
N LYS A 312 1.69 17.22 -11.38
CA LYS A 312 1.31 17.53 -12.76
C LYS A 312 -0.20 17.81 -12.90
N GLU A 313 -1.02 17.01 -12.22
CA GLU A 313 -2.49 17.11 -12.27
C GLU A 313 -3.03 18.21 -11.35
N ILE A 314 -2.52 18.27 -10.13
CA ILE A 314 -2.87 19.23 -9.08
C ILE A 314 -1.72 20.23 -8.95
N ASN A 315 -1.65 21.18 -9.89
CA ASN A 315 -0.62 22.23 -9.90
C ASN A 315 -1.06 23.53 -9.19
N ASP A 316 -2.33 23.62 -8.78
CA ASP A 316 -2.92 24.74 -8.05
C ASP A 316 -3.41 24.27 -6.67
N PHE A 317 -2.49 24.24 -5.70
CA PHE A 317 -2.75 23.85 -4.33
C PHE A 317 -2.15 24.83 -3.32
N ASP A 318 -2.72 24.86 -2.13
CA ASP A 318 -2.19 25.63 -1.00
C ASP A 318 -1.18 24.78 -0.21
N VAL A 319 -1.58 23.54 0.10
CA VAL A 319 -0.77 22.54 0.81
C VAL A 319 -1.01 21.15 0.21
N LEU A 320 0.06 20.41 -0.04
CA LEU A 320 0.03 19.01 -0.48
C LEU A 320 0.72 18.12 0.56
N LEU A 321 -0.04 17.28 1.25
CA LEU A 321 0.50 16.29 2.20
C LEU A 321 1.17 15.13 1.45
N LEU A 322 2.30 14.69 1.96
CA LEU A 322 3.02 13.52 1.46
C LEU A 322 2.50 12.23 2.13
N GLY A 323 2.10 12.35 3.39
CA GLY A 323 1.47 11.30 4.19
C GLY A 323 0.59 11.90 5.27
N GLY A 324 -0.38 11.13 5.73
CA GLY A 324 -1.32 11.57 6.75
C GLY A 324 -2.40 10.53 7.04
N GLN A 325 -3.06 10.65 8.19
CA GLN A 325 -4.21 9.82 8.52
C GLN A 325 -5.47 10.44 7.90
N ILE A 326 -5.97 9.79 6.85
CA ILE A 326 -7.17 10.19 6.10
C ILE A 326 -8.39 10.17 7.03
N GLY A 327 -9.10 11.29 7.08
CA GLY A 327 -10.34 11.44 7.82
C GLY A 327 -11.58 10.99 7.04
N PRO A 328 -12.74 10.84 7.70
CA PRO A 328 -13.97 10.34 7.07
C PRO A 328 -14.50 11.27 5.97
N LYS A 329 -14.20 12.57 6.03
CA LYS A 329 -14.61 13.58 5.03
C LYS A 329 -13.64 13.72 3.85
N ASP A 330 -12.50 13.04 3.89
CA ASP A 330 -11.53 13.11 2.80
C ASP A 330 -11.99 12.23 1.64
N GLU A 331 -11.72 12.68 0.43
CA GLU A 331 -12.24 12.09 -0.80
C GLU A 331 -11.12 11.91 -1.81
N ARG A 332 -10.99 10.71 -2.38
CA ARG A 332 -10.10 10.50 -3.52
C ARG A 332 -10.73 11.16 -4.74
N ILE A 333 -10.12 12.24 -5.23
CA ILE A 333 -10.66 13.02 -6.34
C ILE A 333 -10.01 12.67 -7.68
N THR A 334 -8.79 12.13 -7.63
CA THR A 334 -8.07 11.63 -8.81
C THR A 334 -7.33 10.34 -8.47
N GLU A 335 -6.73 9.71 -9.47
CA GLU A 335 -5.86 8.55 -9.24
C GLU A 335 -4.67 8.89 -8.33
N TYR A 336 -4.21 10.14 -8.34
CA TYR A 336 -2.98 10.58 -7.69
C TYR A 336 -3.22 11.52 -6.49
N ALA A 337 -4.47 11.90 -6.21
CA ALA A 337 -4.77 12.88 -5.17
C ALA A 337 -6.04 12.58 -4.35
N PHE A 338 -5.92 12.76 -3.03
CA PHE A 338 -7.03 12.98 -2.13
C PHE A 338 -7.28 14.48 -1.95
N LYS A 339 -8.54 14.90 -1.96
CA LYS A 339 -8.97 16.20 -1.44
C LYS A 339 -9.20 16.06 0.06
N LEU A 340 -8.50 16.90 0.82
CA LEU A 340 -8.52 16.83 2.28
C LEU A 340 -9.53 17.81 2.87
N LYS A 341 -10.21 17.35 3.92
CA LYS A 341 -11.08 18.13 4.80
C LYS A 341 -10.73 17.89 6.27
N HIS A 342 -10.42 16.64 6.66
CA HIS A 342 -10.13 16.24 8.05
C HIS A 342 -8.94 15.28 8.19
N CYS A 343 -7.91 15.43 7.38
CA CYS A 343 -6.66 14.68 7.53
C CYS A 343 -5.90 15.17 8.77
N VAL A 344 -5.28 14.23 9.51
CA VAL A 344 -4.43 14.53 10.67
C VAL A 344 -3.02 13.96 10.47
N THR A 345 -2.12 14.27 11.40
CA THR A 345 -0.66 14.03 11.37
C THR A 345 0.09 14.93 10.38
N ALA A 346 1.20 15.49 10.82
CA ALA A 346 2.05 16.40 10.04
C ALA A 346 3.34 15.72 9.55
N THR A 347 3.28 14.41 9.25
CA THR A 347 4.41 13.57 8.83
C THR A 347 5.27 14.22 7.75
N GLY A 348 4.64 14.80 6.73
CA GLY A 348 5.31 15.59 5.72
C GLY A 348 4.34 16.32 4.80
N TYR A 349 4.67 17.57 4.44
CA TYR A 349 3.84 18.38 3.54
C TYR A 349 4.66 19.37 2.70
N ILE A 350 4.11 19.72 1.54
CA ILE A 350 4.59 20.77 0.66
C ILE A 350 3.64 21.96 0.81
N VAL A 351 4.18 23.15 1.02
CA VAL A 351 3.41 24.40 1.08
C VAL A 351 3.94 25.42 0.08
N ASN A 352 3.04 26.04 -0.68
CA ASN A 352 3.39 27.03 -1.68
C ASN A 352 3.51 28.45 -1.08
N LYS A 353 4.37 29.27 -1.68
CA LYS A 353 4.73 30.63 -1.23
C LYS A 353 3.56 31.53 -0.89
N HIS A 354 2.51 31.52 -1.73
CA HIS A 354 1.34 32.37 -1.54
C HIS A 354 0.58 32.05 -0.25
N TYR A 355 0.78 30.85 0.31
CA TYR A 355 0.06 30.36 1.46
C TYR A 355 0.81 30.53 2.80
N TYR A 356 2.13 30.78 2.78
CA TYR A 356 2.95 30.89 3.99
C TYR A 356 2.37 31.83 5.03
N LYS A 357 2.00 33.05 4.64
CA LYS A 357 1.47 34.06 5.57
C LYS A 357 0.22 33.54 6.30
N ARG A 358 -0.74 33.00 5.55
CA ARG A 358 -2.00 32.51 6.10
C ARG A 358 -1.76 31.29 7.00
N PHE A 359 -0.91 30.37 6.57
CA PHE A 359 -0.60 29.18 7.35
C PHE A 359 0.09 29.57 8.66
N LEU A 360 1.10 30.45 8.62
CA LEU A 360 1.79 30.97 9.80
C LEU A 360 0.85 31.69 10.77
N GLU A 361 -0.01 32.58 10.28
CA GLU A 361 -0.99 33.29 11.12
C GLU A 361 -1.94 32.30 11.82
N HIS A 362 -2.40 31.29 11.10
CA HIS A 362 -3.27 30.26 11.66
C HIS A 362 -2.53 29.38 12.68
N SER A 363 -1.34 28.88 12.35
CA SER A 363 -0.54 28.04 13.24
C SER A 363 -0.14 28.78 14.52
N LYS A 364 0.22 30.07 14.44
CA LYS A 364 0.51 30.91 15.62
C LYS A 364 -0.72 31.10 16.50
N LYS A 365 -1.90 31.28 15.91
CA LYS A 365 -3.17 31.33 16.66
C LYS A 365 -3.43 30.00 17.37
N GLY A 366 -3.23 28.87 16.69
CA GLY A 366 -3.35 27.53 17.28
C GLY A 366 -2.38 27.31 18.44
N LEU A 367 -1.12 27.72 18.27
CA LEU A 367 -0.10 27.68 19.32
C LEU A 367 -0.52 28.47 20.57
N ASN A 368 -1.02 29.70 20.40
CA ASN A 368 -1.47 30.50 21.54
C ASN A 368 -2.63 29.81 22.29
N LEU A 369 -3.60 29.27 21.55
CA LEU A 369 -4.71 28.52 22.14
C LEU A 369 -4.24 27.26 22.87
N LEU A 370 -3.24 26.56 22.32
CA LEU A 370 -2.64 25.38 22.92
C LEU A 370 -1.89 25.72 24.22
N ILE A 371 -1.14 26.84 24.25
CA ILE A 371 -0.43 27.33 25.44
C ILE A 371 -1.41 27.78 26.53
N GLU A 372 -2.49 28.47 26.16
CA GLU A 372 -3.50 28.96 27.11
C GLU A 372 -4.35 27.83 27.72
N ASN A 373 -4.40 26.65 27.09
CA ASN A 373 -5.21 25.52 27.52
C ASN A 373 -4.38 24.21 27.68
N PRO A 374 -3.36 24.17 28.56
CA PRO A 374 -2.32 23.13 28.54
C PRO A 374 -2.72 21.77 29.14
N SER A 375 -3.93 21.56 29.71
CA SER A 375 -4.25 20.27 30.38
C SER A 375 -5.74 19.99 30.64
N GLY A 376 -6.18 18.76 30.32
CA GLY A 376 -7.47 18.14 30.71
C GLY A 376 -8.51 17.87 29.61
N ILE A 377 -8.59 16.60 29.16
CA ILE A 377 -9.68 15.96 28.39
C ILE A 377 -9.49 15.95 26.85
N ARG A 378 -9.91 14.83 26.22
CA ARG A 378 -9.87 14.48 24.78
C ARG A 378 -10.28 15.58 23.79
N SER A 379 -10.94 16.66 24.22
CA SER A 379 -11.24 17.84 23.39
C SER A 379 -10.01 18.72 23.09
N GLN A 380 -8.89 18.55 23.80
CA GLN A 380 -7.73 19.46 23.75
C GLN A 380 -6.66 19.13 22.70
N ASN A 381 -6.77 18.01 21.99
CA ASN A 381 -5.96 17.78 20.80
C ASN A 381 -6.36 18.70 19.63
N GLN A 382 -7.51 19.37 19.71
CA GLN A 382 -8.03 20.22 18.64
C GLN A 382 -7.12 21.41 18.26
N TYR A 383 -6.21 21.84 19.16
CA TYR A 383 -5.28 22.94 18.92
C TYR A 383 -3.85 22.48 18.54
N ALA A 384 -3.60 21.16 18.54
CA ALA A 384 -2.33 20.64 18.03
C ALA A 384 -2.19 21.00 16.54
N PHE A 385 -0.97 21.26 16.09
CA PHE A 385 -0.69 21.75 14.74
C PHE A 385 -1.38 20.93 13.63
N ASP A 386 -1.33 19.61 13.76
CA ASP A 386 -1.82 18.60 12.82
C ASP A 386 -3.33 18.28 12.96
N ILE A 387 -4.05 19.03 13.80
CA ILE A 387 -5.51 18.94 13.97
C ILE A 387 -6.14 20.31 13.76
N TYR A 388 -5.51 21.37 14.28
CA TYR A 388 -6.03 22.74 14.21
C TYR A 388 -6.22 23.22 12.76
N TRP A 389 -5.41 22.70 11.84
CA TRP A 389 -5.49 23.01 10.41
C TRP A 389 -6.77 22.52 9.70
N TRP A 390 -7.70 21.83 10.37
CA TRP A 390 -8.95 21.38 9.75
C TRP A 390 -9.77 22.55 9.20
N GLU A 391 -9.76 23.70 9.89
CA GLU A 391 -10.40 24.92 9.39
C GLU A 391 -9.80 25.35 8.04
N LEU A 392 -8.49 25.19 7.86
CA LEU A 392 -7.82 25.45 6.60
C LEU A 392 -8.17 24.38 5.56
N GLN A 393 -8.15 23.09 5.92
CA GLN A 393 -8.48 22.01 4.99
C GLN A 393 -9.91 22.12 4.44
N GLU A 394 -10.89 22.47 5.28
CA GLU A 394 -12.28 22.63 4.86
C GLU A 394 -12.49 23.82 3.90
N ARG A 395 -11.66 24.87 4.02
CA ARG A 395 -11.81 26.12 3.25
C ARG A 395 -10.93 26.19 2.00
N ASP A 396 -9.70 25.71 2.12
CA ASP A 396 -8.60 26.01 1.21
C ASP A 396 -8.20 24.77 0.37
N LYS A 397 -7.20 24.91 -0.51
CA LYS A 397 -6.79 23.89 -1.49
C LYS A 397 -5.79 22.90 -0.92
N TRP A 398 -6.26 22.08 0.03
CA TRP A 398 -5.48 21.00 0.64
C TRP A 398 -5.68 19.66 -0.07
N TYR A 399 -4.58 18.98 -0.34
CA TYR A 399 -4.56 17.67 -1.01
C TYR A 399 -3.54 16.74 -0.35
N MET A 400 -3.61 15.43 -0.67
CA MET A 400 -2.59 14.45 -0.30
C MET A 400 -2.30 13.53 -1.48
N VAL A 401 -1.04 13.10 -1.64
CA VAL A 401 -0.66 12.11 -2.66
C VAL A 401 -1.39 10.79 -2.44
N ALA A 402 -1.88 10.17 -3.54
CA ALA A 402 -2.57 8.89 -3.54
C ALA A 402 -1.84 7.84 -4.40
N PRO A 403 -1.86 6.53 -4.02
CA PRO A 403 -2.28 6.02 -2.72
C PRO A 403 -1.34 6.49 -1.60
N ALA A 404 -1.79 6.39 -0.34
CA ALA A 404 -0.98 6.78 0.80
C ALA A 404 0.24 5.85 0.94
N CYS A 405 1.44 6.34 0.58
CA CYS A 405 2.68 5.55 0.61
C CYS A 405 3.66 6.01 1.70
N VAL A 406 3.29 7.04 2.46
CA VAL A 406 4.12 7.67 3.49
C VAL A 406 3.40 7.59 4.83
N GLU A 407 4.12 7.14 5.85
CA GLU A 407 3.61 6.94 7.20
C GLU A 407 4.64 7.38 8.27
N GLN A 408 4.23 7.35 9.53
CA GLN A 408 5.13 7.56 10.67
C GLN A 408 5.71 6.21 11.10
N ARG A 409 7.03 6.15 11.31
CA ARG A 409 7.72 4.94 11.80
C ARG A 409 7.21 4.56 13.19
N ASP A 410 7.08 3.25 13.43
CA ASP A 410 6.86 2.71 14.77
C ASP A 410 8.04 3.06 15.69
N GLY A 411 7.73 3.51 16.91
CA GLY A 411 8.77 3.88 17.87
C GLY A 411 8.25 4.54 19.14
N PHE A 412 9.17 4.85 20.05
CA PHE A 412 8.84 5.60 21.26
C PHE A 412 8.53 7.06 20.92
N SER A 413 7.28 7.46 21.20
CA SER A 413 6.81 8.84 20.99
C SER A 413 7.12 9.65 22.24
N ASP A 414 8.00 10.65 22.11
CA ASP A 414 8.31 11.60 23.19
C ASP A 414 7.09 12.46 23.57
N ILE A 415 6.13 12.63 22.66
CA ILE A 415 4.88 13.37 22.90
C ILE A 415 3.88 12.53 23.69
N ARG A 416 3.79 11.23 23.38
CA ARG A 416 2.85 10.31 24.03
C ARG A 416 3.46 9.55 25.21
N GLU A 417 4.77 9.73 25.47
CA GLU A 417 5.60 9.02 26.46
C GLU A 417 5.41 7.49 26.44
N GLN A 418 5.14 6.93 25.26
CA GLN A 418 4.87 5.51 25.09
C GLN A 418 5.35 5.03 23.71
N TYR A 419 5.59 3.71 23.62
CA TYR A 419 5.81 3.06 22.34
C TYR A 419 4.51 3.15 21.52
N THR A 420 4.59 3.77 20.34
CA THR A 420 3.44 3.97 19.48
C THR A 420 3.56 3.03 18.28
N ASP A 421 2.58 2.14 18.16
CA ASP A 421 2.39 1.24 17.02
C ASP A 421 1.40 1.91 16.07
N HIS A 422 1.89 2.45 14.96
CA HIS A 422 1.11 3.17 13.97
C HIS A 422 0.42 2.23 12.97
N ARG A 423 0.69 0.91 13.02
CA ARG A 423 0.16 -0.11 12.09
C ARG A 423 -1.36 -0.34 12.21
N LYS A 424 -1.98 0.05 13.32
CA LYS A 424 -3.44 -0.11 13.56
C LYS A 424 -4.33 0.99 12.97
N LEU A 425 -3.76 2.07 12.42
CA LEU A 425 -4.54 3.25 12.02
C LEU A 425 -4.81 3.38 10.52
N PHE A 426 -4.16 2.56 9.68
CA PHE A 426 -4.23 2.68 8.22
C PHE A 426 -5.10 1.62 7.52
N THR A 427 -5.53 0.57 8.22
CA THR A 427 -6.32 -0.54 7.65
C THR A 427 -7.84 -0.32 7.69
N THR A 428 -8.37 0.53 8.58
CA THR A 428 -9.83 0.58 8.82
C THR A 428 -10.62 1.60 7.99
N ALA A 429 -9.98 2.60 7.36
CA ALA A 429 -10.71 3.69 6.70
C ALA A 429 -11.11 3.42 5.23
N TRP A 430 -10.50 2.44 4.57
CA TRP A 430 -10.82 2.09 3.18
C TRP A 430 -11.88 0.99 3.06
N GLU A 431 -11.94 0.04 3.99
CA GLU A 431 -12.87 -1.10 3.93
C GLU A 431 -14.32 -0.69 4.25
N GLU A 432 -14.54 0.25 5.18
CA GLU A 432 -15.89 0.63 5.61
C GLU A 432 -16.71 1.43 4.57
N LYS A 433 -16.07 2.12 3.61
CA LYS A 433 -16.80 2.90 2.58
C LYS A 433 -17.35 2.04 1.44
N SER A 434 -16.91 0.79 1.30
CA SER A 434 -17.41 -0.16 0.30
C SER A 434 -18.82 -0.69 0.64
N HIS A 435 -19.27 -0.54 1.88
CA HIS A 435 -20.48 -1.19 2.40
C HIS A 435 -21.73 -0.31 2.52
N LEU A 436 -21.70 0.95 2.07
CA LEU A 436 -22.85 1.87 2.19
C LEU A 436 -23.54 2.26 0.88
N ILE A 437 -23.37 1.46 -0.18
CA ILE A 437 -24.28 1.49 -1.33
C ILE A 437 -25.20 0.28 -1.26
N ASN A 438 -26.14 0.32 -0.32
CA ASN A 438 -27.39 -0.43 -0.49
C ASN A 438 -28.56 0.42 0.00
N THR A 439 -29.14 1.14 -0.95
CA THR A 439 -30.45 1.75 -0.80
C THR A 439 -31.51 0.65 -0.72
N LYS A 440 -32.12 0.46 0.45
CA LYS A 440 -33.53 0.04 0.59
C LYS A 440 -34.02 0.02 2.05
N GLY A 441 -35.02 0.87 2.31
CA GLY A 441 -36.19 0.58 3.14
C GLY A 441 -35.99 0.53 4.66
N TYR A 442 -36.59 1.48 5.39
CA TYR A 442 -37.91 1.32 6.02
C TYR A 442 -38.11 2.48 7.04
N CYS A 443 -39.21 3.21 6.84
CA CYS A 443 -39.89 4.17 7.73
C CYS A 443 -39.12 5.39 8.27
#